data_AF-A0A4R6T4J9-F1
#
_entry.id   AF-A0A4R6T4J9-F1
#
_cell.length_a   1.000
_cell.length_b   1.000
_cell.length_c   1.000
_cell.angle_alpha   90.00
_cell.angle_beta   90.00
_cell.angle_gamma   90.00
#
_symmetry.space_group_name_H-M   'P 1'
#
loop_
_entity.id
_entity.type
_entity.pdbx_description
1 polymer ?
#
loop_
_entity_poly.entity_id
_entity_poly.type
_entity_poly.pdbx_seq_one_letter_code
_entity_poly.pdbx_strand_id
1 'polypeptide(L)'
;MEKPKHKAWVKGSHWFVTLSFFILLVTGFEMTMVHPRFYWGEVGNDLTPALFEVPVSINYKHGGWDQITPFSDEPNSPVTGVRTFDIFNQNSWGRSLHFLGAWILVLVGLLYLILGILTKHFSKHLLPKKKELSSEAIKQEFKQHINLKIPPATFGPSYSLFQKSAYLLVIFFLFPVMILTGFTMSPGITAAYPFLLKMFFGAQSARTIHFLASFTLVLFLLVHLVMITKSGFKNQLKGMTTGK
;
A
#
# COMPACT_ATOMS: atom_id res chain seq x y z
N MET A 1 33.14 14.14 -17.60
CA MET A 1 31.81 13.57 -17.96
C MET A 1 30.87 13.80 -16.79
N GLU A 2 29.74 14.48 -17.01
CA GLU A 2 28.78 14.74 -15.95
C GLU A 2 28.11 13.42 -15.51
N LYS A 3 28.22 13.06 -14.23
CA LYS A 3 27.61 11.85 -13.69
C LYS A 3 26.07 11.93 -13.89
N PRO A 4 25.40 10.91 -14.41
CA PRO A 4 23.95 10.95 -14.61
C PRO A 4 23.23 11.10 -13.25
N LYS A 5 22.42 12.17 -13.12
CA LYS A 5 21.67 12.51 -11.90
C LYS A 5 20.18 12.31 -12.11
N HIS A 6 19.45 11.97 -11.04
CA HIS A 6 17.99 12.03 -11.06
C HIS A 6 17.52 13.47 -11.29
N LYS A 7 16.57 13.65 -12.20
CA LYS A 7 15.94 14.95 -12.47
C LYS A 7 15.23 15.46 -11.21
N ALA A 8 15.18 16.78 -11.02
CA ALA A 8 14.60 17.40 -9.83
C ALA A 8 13.15 16.95 -9.56
N TRP A 9 12.31 16.84 -10.60
CA TRP A 9 10.93 16.38 -10.47
C TRP A 9 10.80 14.92 -10.01
N VAL A 10 11.76 14.06 -10.38
CA VAL A 10 11.81 12.65 -9.91
C VAL A 10 12.14 12.61 -8.42
N LYS A 11 13.13 13.41 -7.99
CA LYS A 11 13.51 13.50 -6.56
C LYS A 11 12.37 14.09 -5.73
N GLY A 12 11.75 15.16 -6.20
CA GLY A 12 10.64 15.82 -5.52
C GLY A 12 9.45 14.87 -5.36
N SER A 13 8.97 14.28 -6.46
CA SER A 13 7.87 13.30 -6.42
C SER A 13 8.19 12.12 -5.52
N HIS A 14 9.41 11.59 -5.54
CA HIS A 14 9.82 10.52 -4.63
C HIS A 14 9.62 10.90 -3.15
N TRP A 15 10.08 12.07 -2.72
CA TRP A 15 9.96 12.49 -1.32
C TRP A 15 8.53 12.79 -0.89
N PHE A 16 7.72 13.39 -1.76
CA PHE A 16 6.30 13.58 -1.50
C PHE A 16 5.54 12.25 -1.41
N VAL A 17 5.83 11.31 -2.32
CA VAL A 17 5.28 9.94 -2.27
C VAL A 17 5.73 9.22 -1.01
N THR A 18 7.00 9.39 -0.60
CA THR A 18 7.53 8.79 0.63
C THR A 18 6.77 9.30 1.85
N LEU A 19 6.61 10.62 1.98
CA LEU A 19 5.85 11.23 3.08
C LEU A 19 4.40 10.73 3.10
N SER A 20 3.73 10.76 1.94
CA SER A 20 2.37 10.26 1.78
C SER A 20 2.26 8.78 2.16
N PHE A 21 3.20 7.95 1.72
CA PHE A 21 3.23 6.52 2.04
C PHE A 21 3.34 6.28 3.54
N PHE A 22 4.19 7.03 4.26
CA PHE A 22 4.30 6.92 5.72
C PHE A 22 2.99 7.30 6.42
N ILE A 23 2.35 8.38 5.99
CA ILE A 23 1.05 8.80 6.52
C ILE A 23 0.01 7.68 6.31
N LEU A 24 -0.08 7.17 5.08
CA LEU A 24 -1.03 6.11 4.71
C LEU A 24 -0.77 4.80 5.46
N LEU A 25 0.50 4.46 5.69
CA LEU A 25 0.89 3.26 6.42
C LEU A 25 0.46 3.33 7.89
N VAL A 26 0.79 4.43 8.58
CA VAL A 26 0.46 4.60 10.00
C VAL A 26 -1.06 4.61 10.21
N THR A 27 -1.77 5.41 9.40
CA THR A 27 -3.23 5.53 9.50
C THR A 27 -3.95 4.26 9.01
N GLY A 28 -3.46 3.58 7.98
CA GLY A 28 -4.02 2.32 7.52
C GLY A 28 -3.83 1.18 8.52
N PHE A 29 -2.70 1.15 9.22
CA PHE A 29 -2.46 0.22 10.32
C PHE A 29 -3.43 0.46 11.47
N GLU A 30 -3.62 1.73 11.88
CA GLU A 30 -4.57 2.11 12.91
C GLU A 30 -6.03 1.74 12.56
N MET A 31 -6.45 1.95 11.31
CA MET A 31 -7.77 1.48 10.84
C MET A 31 -7.90 -0.05 10.88
N THR A 32 -6.81 -0.77 10.58
CA THR A 32 -6.79 -2.23 10.69
C THR A 32 -6.87 -2.67 12.15
N MET A 33 -6.28 -1.92 13.09
CA MET A 33 -6.46 -2.18 14.52
C MET A 33 -7.91 -1.99 14.97
N VAL A 34 -8.62 -0.99 14.45
CA VAL A 34 -10.04 -0.79 14.76
C VAL A 34 -10.91 -1.93 14.21
N HIS A 35 -10.63 -2.39 13.00
CA HIS A 35 -11.36 -3.52 12.43
C HIS A 35 -10.37 -4.52 11.83
N PRO A 36 -9.90 -5.51 12.60
CA PRO A 36 -8.87 -6.47 12.13
C PRO A 36 -9.44 -7.64 11.33
N ARG A 37 -10.73 -7.58 10.99
CA ARG A 37 -11.48 -8.63 10.27
C ARG A 37 -11.58 -8.27 8.79
N PHE A 38 -11.31 -9.21 7.90
CA PHE A 38 -11.38 -9.02 6.45
C PHE A 38 -12.44 -9.95 5.86
N TYR A 39 -13.13 -9.50 4.82
CA TYR A 39 -14.27 -10.21 4.23
C TYR A 39 -14.19 -10.19 2.71
N TRP A 40 -15.04 -11.01 2.09
CA TRP A 40 -15.30 -10.97 0.66
C TRP A 40 -16.78 -10.71 0.44
N GLY A 41 -17.10 -9.70 -0.35
CA GLY A 41 -18.45 -9.27 -0.70
C GLY A 41 -18.74 -7.81 -0.37
N GLU A 42 -20.04 -7.50 -0.27
CA GLU A 42 -20.55 -6.16 -0.01
C GLU A 42 -20.57 -5.79 1.47
N VAL A 43 -20.87 -6.77 2.33
CA VAL A 43 -21.09 -6.57 3.77
C VAL A 43 -20.04 -7.28 4.60
N GLY A 44 -19.73 -6.71 5.77
CA GLY A 44 -18.75 -7.24 6.70
C GLY A 44 -18.89 -6.55 8.04
N ASN A 45 -19.27 -7.32 9.05
CA ASN A 45 -19.45 -6.88 10.44
C ASN A 45 -19.26 -8.09 11.38
N ASP A 46 -19.47 -7.89 12.67
CA ASP A 46 -19.25 -8.93 13.68
C ASP A 46 -20.14 -10.16 13.54
N LEU A 47 -21.33 -10.00 12.94
CA LEU A 47 -22.26 -11.08 12.62
C LEU A 47 -21.91 -11.80 11.32
N THR A 48 -20.95 -11.28 10.56
CA THR A 48 -20.50 -11.85 9.29
C THR A 48 -19.24 -12.68 9.53
N PRO A 49 -19.18 -13.94 9.05
CA PRO A 49 -17.94 -14.72 9.09
C PRO A 49 -16.82 -13.97 8.36
N ALA A 50 -15.70 -13.74 9.05
CA ALA A 50 -14.52 -13.15 8.43
C ALA A 50 -13.83 -14.19 7.51
N LEU A 51 -13.29 -13.73 6.39
CA LEU A 51 -12.41 -14.54 5.54
C LEU A 51 -11.10 -14.85 6.29
N PHE A 52 -10.54 -13.83 6.94
CA PHE A 52 -9.42 -13.96 7.88
C PHE A 52 -9.38 -12.76 8.84
N GLU A 53 -8.65 -12.92 9.93
CA GLU A 53 -8.43 -11.88 10.94
C GLU A 53 -6.95 -11.77 11.28
N VAL A 54 -6.49 -10.56 11.60
CA VAL A 54 -5.09 -10.29 11.94
C VAL A 54 -4.93 -9.91 13.42
N PRO A 55 -3.97 -10.50 14.15
CA PRO A 55 -3.79 -10.27 15.59
C PRO A 55 -3.02 -8.98 15.88
N VAL A 56 -3.63 -7.82 15.58
CA VAL A 56 -2.96 -6.51 15.65
C VAL A 56 -3.54 -5.56 16.70
N SER A 57 -4.62 -5.96 17.39
CA SER A 57 -5.25 -5.14 18.44
C SER A 57 -6.09 -6.00 19.39
N ILE A 58 -6.60 -5.35 20.44
CA ILE A 58 -7.59 -5.92 21.36
C ILE A 58 -8.90 -6.33 20.64
N ASN A 59 -9.12 -5.85 19.41
CA ASN A 59 -10.31 -6.20 18.64
C ASN A 59 -10.18 -7.53 17.87
N TYR A 60 -9.02 -8.20 17.92
CA TYR A 60 -8.83 -9.49 17.26
C TYR A 60 -9.65 -10.59 17.94
N LYS A 61 -10.43 -11.36 17.16
CA LYS A 61 -11.28 -12.46 17.65
C LYS A 61 -12.16 -12.08 18.84
N HIS A 62 -12.61 -10.84 18.91
CA HIS A 62 -13.47 -10.39 19.99
C HIS A 62 -14.91 -10.91 19.79
N GLY A 63 -15.60 -11.30 20.87
CA GLY A 63 -16.91 -11.96 20.74
C GLY A 63 -17.68 -12.23 22.03
N GLY A 64 -17.42 -11.49 23.11
CA GLY A 64 -18.16 -11.65 24.37
C GLY A 64 -19.24 -10.60 24.55
N TRP A 65 -20.49 -11.04 24.64
CA TRP A 65 -21.59 -10.24 25.19
C TRP A 65 -21.77 -10.62 26.65
N ASP A 66 -22.07 -9.63 27.49
CA ASP A 66 -22.49 -9.88 28.86
C ASP A 66 -23.85 -10.57 28.88
N GLN A 67 -24.38 -10.90 30.06
CA GLN A 67 -25.67 -11.55 30.17
C GLN A 67 -26.75 -10.80 29.37
N ILE A 68 -27.27 -11.47 28.33
CA ILE A 68 -28.31 -10.95 27.46
C ILE A 68 -29.57 -10.72 28.31
N THR A 69 -30.06 -9.48 28.34
CA THR A 69 -31.22 -9.06 29.13
C THR A 69 -32.38 -8.69 28.19
N PRO A 70 -33.58 -9.27 28.36
CA PRO A 70 -34.75 -8.84 27.58
C PRO A 70 -35.21 -7.43 28.00
N PHE A 71 -35.76 -6.66 27.07
CA PHE A 71 -36.31 -5.32 27.37
C PHE A 71 -37.65 -5.38 28.13
N SER A 72 -38.36 -6.51 28.07
CA SER A 72 -39.61 -6.79 28.77
C SER A 72 -39.81 -8.29 28.99
N ASP A 73 -40.73 -8.66 29.89
CA ASP A 73 -41.07 -10.06 30.21
C ASP A 73 -41.97 -10.75 29.15
N GLU A 74 -42.20 -10.09 28.01
CA GLU A 74 -43.05 -10.61 26.93
C GLU A 74 -42.32 -11.68 26.09
N PRO A 75 -43.02 -12.71 25.58
CA PRO A 75 -42.47 -13.64 24.60
C PRO A 75 -41.92 -12.90 23.38
N ASN A 76 -40.69 -13.24 22.96
CA ASN A 76 -39.97 -12.59 21.85
C ASN A 76 -39.63 -11.10 22.08
N SER A 77 -39.53 -10.63 23.33
CA SER A 77 -39.04 -9.29 23.61
C SER A 77 -37.64 -9.07 22.98
N PRO A 78 -37.37 -7.90 22.38
CA PRO A 78 -36.03 -7.53 21.99
C PRO A 78 -35.08 -7.71 23.17
N VAL A 79 -33.82 -8.02 22.89
CA VAL A 79 -32.81 -8.23 23.92
C VAL A 79 -31.69 -7.21 23.79
N THR A 80 -31.07 -6.86 24.91
CA THR A 80 -29.87 -6.05 24.99
C THR A 80 -28.73 -6.84 25.63
N GLY A 81 -27.51 -6.48 25.29
CA GLY A 81 -26.29 -7.01 25.89
C GLY A 81 -25.19 -5.99 25.73
N VAL A 82 -24.40 -5.78 26.78
CA VAL A 82 -23.21 -4.94 26.72
C VAL A 82 -22.04 -5.81 26.27
N ARG A 83 -21.08 -5.24 25.54
CA ARG A 83 -19.84 -5.98 25.25
C ARG A 83 -19.03 -6.10 26.53
N THR A 84 -18.46 -7.28 26.76
CA THR A 84 -17.62 -7.57 27.94
C THR A 84 -16.22 -6.92 27.88
N PHE A 85 -15.96 -6.08 26.87
CA PHE A 85 -14.65 -5.49 26.61
C PHE A 85 -14.80 -4.11 25.95
N ASP A 86 -13.82 -3.25 26.20
CA ASP A 86 -13.68 -1.96 25.53
C ASP A 86 -13.23 -2.16 24.08
N ILE A 87 -13.99 -1.61 23.12
CA ILE A 87 -13.60 -1.64 21.71
C ILE A 87 -12.66 -0.48 21.42
N PHE A 88 -11.53 -0.78 20.79
CA PHE A 88 -10.73 0.27 20.17
C PHE A 88 -11.42 0.78 18.89
N ASN A 89 -12.08 1.94 18.93
CA ASN A 89 -12.84 2.50 17.79
C ASN A 89 -12.55 3.98 17.50
N GLN A 90 -11.41 4.51 17.96
CA GLN A 90 -11.09 5.94 17.86
C GLN A 90 -10.25 6.28 16.61
N ASN A 91 -10.76 6.02 15.41
CA ASN A 91 -10.02 6.24 14.14
C ASN A 91 -10.45 7.44 13.29
N SER A 92 -11.23 8.38 13.83
CA SER A 92 -11.67 9.55 13.08
C SER A 92 -10.51 10.39 12.56
N TRP A 93 -9.49 10.64 13.40
CA TRP A 93 -8.28 11.37 12.99
C TRP A 93 -7.49 10.61 11.93
N GLY A 94 -7.36 9.28 12.09
CA GLY A 94 -6.67 8.41 11.16
C GLY A 94 -7.33 8.42 9.78
N ARG A 95 -8.66 8.37 9.73
CA ARG A 95 -9.44 8.47 8.48
C ARG A 95 -9.19 9.78 7.74
N SER A 96 -9.31 10.92 8.41
CA SER A 96 -9.08 12.22 7.79
C SER A 96 -7.64 12.35 7.26
N LEU A 97 -6.65 11.92 8.06
CA LEU A 97 -5.25 11.99 7.68
C LEU A 97 -4.89 11.00 6.56
N HIS A 98 -5.54 9.83 6.53
CA HIS A 98 -5.40 8.86 5.44
C HIS A 98 -5.89 9.42 4.11
N PHE A 99 -7.07 10.05 4.10
CA PHE A 99 -7.59 10.72 2.89
C PHE A 99 -6.67 11.86 2.42
N LEU A 100 -6.13 12.66 3.34
CA LEU A 100 -5.16 13.70 3.00
C LEU A 100 -3.89 13.09 2.36
N GLY A 101 -3.33 12.05 2.99
CA GLY A 101 -2.19 11.31 2.45
C GLY A 101 -2.48 10.72 1.07
N ALA A 102 -3.68 10.16 0.87
CA ALA A 102 -4.11 9.58 -0.39
C ALA A 102 -4.20 10.64 -1.50
N TRP A 103 -4.73 11.83 -1.22
CA TRP A 103 -4.78 12.91 -2.21
C TRP A 103 -3.40 13.42 -2.59
N ILE A 104 -2.47 13.52 -1.64
CA ILE A 104 -1.06 13.84 -1.95
C ILE A 104 -0.49 12.75 -2.87
N LEU A 105 -0.71 11.47 -2.58
CA LEU A 105 -0.26 10.35 -3.41
C LEU A 105 -0.81 10.45 -4.83
N VAL A 106 -2.12 10.66 -4.97
CA VAL A 106 -2.82 10.71 -6.25
C VAL A 106 -2.30 11.87 -7.10
N LEU A 107 -2.26 13.09 -6.54
CA LEU A 107 -1.84 14.29 -7.29
C LEU A 107 -0.37 14.21 -7.70
N VAL A 108 0.52 13.83 -6.79
CA VAL A 108 1.95 13.71 -7.08
C VAL A 108 2.23 12.53 -8.00
N GLY A 109 1.53 11.41 -7.80
CA GLY A 109 1.62 10.22 -8.66
C GLY A 109 1.18 10.51 -10.09
N LEU A 110 0.06 11.24 -10.28
CA LEU A 110 -0.40 11.69 -11.59
C LEU A 110 0.63 12.61 -12.25
N LEU A 111 1.17 13.58 -11.52
CA LEU A 111 2.24 14.46 -12.04
C LEU A 111 3.47 13.65 -12.45
N TYR A 112 3.88 12.68 -11.63
CA TYR A 112 5.01 11.79 -11.93
C TYR A 112 4.75 10.95 -13.19
N LEU A 113 3.54 10.40 -13.36
CA LEU A 113 3.16 9.64 -14.54
C LEU A 113 3.15 10.52 -15.80
N ILE A 114 2.53 11.69 -15.75
CA ILE A 114 2.45 12.63 -16.88
C ILE A 114 3.86 13.06 -17.29
N LEU A 115 4.68 13.57 -16.36
CA LEU A 115 6.05 13.98 -16.66
C LEU A 115 6.92 12.80 -17.11
N GLY A 116 6.70 11.62 -16.54
CA GLY A 116 7.43 10.41 -16.91
C GLY A 116 7.13 9.96 -18.35
N ILE A 117 5.88 10.05 -18.79
CA ILE A 117 5.47 9.77 -20.17
C ILE A 117 6.04 10.84 -21.11
N LEU A 118 5.81 12.12 -20.83
CA LEU A 118 6.25 13.24 -21.68
C LEU A 118 7.77 13.28 -21.86
N THR A 119 8.52 12.95 -20.81
CA THR A 119 10.00 12.93 -20.85
C THR A 119 10.59 11.59 -21.32
N LYS A 120 9.73 10.61 -21.64
CA LYS A 120 10.10 9.22 -21.94
C LYS A 120 10.95 8.57 -20.84
N HIS A 121 10.75 8.97 -19.58
CA HIS A 121 11.50 8.47 -18.43
C HIS A 121 11.36 6.96 -18.26
N PHE A 122 10.14 6.43 -18.36
CA PHE A 122 9.84 5.01 -18.20
C PHE A 122 10.56 4.17 -19.26
N SER A 123 10.46 4.57 -20.53
CA SER A 123 11.11 3.86 -21.65
C SER A 123 12.63 3.93 -21.60
N LYS A 124 13.20 5.07 -21.18
CA LYS A 124 14.65 5.26 -21.14
C LYS A 124 15.33 4.58 -19.95
N HIS A 125 14.65 4.45 -18.80
CA HIS A 125 15.29 4.07 -17.54
C HIS A 125 14.66 2.88 -16.82
N LEU A 126 13.38 2.59 -17.04
CA LEU A 126 12.63 1.58 -16.26
C LEU A 126 12.22 0.35 -17.07
N LEU A 127 12.07 0.45 -18.39
CA LEU A 127 11.79 -0.73 -19.21
C LEU A 127 13.03 -1.64 -19.34
N PRO A 128 12.91 -2.95 -19.05
CA PRO A 128 13.97 -3.91 -19.31
C PRO A 128 14.38 -3.91 -20.78
N LYS A 129 15.69 -3.95 -21.04
CA LYS A 129 16.21 -4.11 -22.40
C LYS A 129 16.12 -5.59 -22.80
N LYS A 130 15.95 -5.89 -24.10
CA LYS A 130 15.88 -7.27 -24.61
C LYS A 130 17.04 -8.16 -24.14
N LYS A 131 18.25 -7.60 -24.01
CA LYS A 131 19.45 -8.32 -23.52
C LYS A 131 19.39 -8.67 -22.03
N GLU A 132 18.61 -7.94 -21.24
CA GLU A 132 18.43 -8.19 -19.81
C GLU A 132 17.38 -9.29 -19.56
N LEU A 133 16.57 -9.63 -20.57
CA LEU A 133 15.53 -10.66 -20.51
C LEU A 133 16.03 -12.06 -20.92
N SER A 134 17.33 -12.26 -21.14
CA SER A 134 17.85 -13.59 -21.45
C SER A 134 17.78 -14.51 -20.24
N SER A 135 17.57 -15.81 -20.49
CA SER A 135 17.48 -16.84 -19.44
C SER A 135 18.73 -16.89 -18.56
N GLU A 136 19.91 -16.64 -19.13
CA GLU A 136 21.19 -16.60 -18.43
C GLU A 136 21.28 -15.38 -17.50
N ALA A 137 20.85 -14.20 -17.97
CA ALA A 137 20.85 -12.98 -17.16
C ALA A 137 19.88 -13.11 -15.97
N ILE A 138 18.69 -13.66 -16.20
CA ILE A 138 17.70 -13.91 -15.14
C ILE A 138 18.26 -14.88 -14.08
N LYS A 139 18.88 -15.99 -14.50
CA LYS A 139 19.49 -16.96 -13.58
C LYS A 139 20.64 -16.34 -12.77
N GLN A 140 21.49 -15.56 -13.42
CA GLN A 140 22.61 -14.88 -12.77
C GLN A 140 22.11 -13.85 -11.75
N GLU A 141 21.09 -13.06 -12.11
CA GLU A 141 20.50 -12.06 -11.23
C GLU A 141 19.76 -12.69 -10.05
N PHE A 142 19.04 -13.79 -10.27
CA PHE A 142 18.42 -14.58 -9.21
C PHE A 142 19.45 -15.09 -8.19
N LYS A 143 20.55 -15.66 -8.68
CA LYS A 143 21.65 -16.11 -7.81
C LYS A 143 22.29 -14.96 -7.05
N GLN A 144 22.45 -13.79 -7.66
CA GLN A 144 23.01 -12.61 -7.00
C GLN A 144 22.09 -12.07 -5.89
N HIS A 145 20.77 -12.04 -6.12
CA HIS A 145 19.79 -11.55 -5.15
C HIS A 145 19.65 -12.49 -3.95
N ILE A 146 19.63 -13.81 -4.16
CA ILE A 146 19.62 -14.78 -3.05
C ILE A 146 20.88 -14.65 -2.19
N ASN A 147 22.04 -14.43 -2.82
CA ASN A 147 23.30 -14.27 -2.10
C ASN A 147 23.51 -12.85 -1.54
N LEU A 148 22.54 -11.95 -1.66
CA LEU A 148 22.61 -10.53 -1.25
C LEU A 148 23.86 -9.80 -1.76
N LYS A 149 24.41 -10.22 -2.90
CA LYS A 149 25.58 -9.61 -3.54
C LYS A 149 25.13 -8.40 -4.35
N ILE A 150 24.85 -7.31 -3.65
CA ILE A 150 24.39 -6.06 -4.25
C ILE A 150 25.63 -5.20 -4.56
N PRO A 151 25.92 -4.92 -5.85
CA PRO A 151 27.05 -4.07 -6.19
C PRO A 151 26.88 -2.66 -5.60
N PRO A 152 27.99 -1.99 -5.22
CA PRO A 152 27.93 -0.63 -4.73
C PRO A 152 27.31 0.30 -5.77
N ALA A 153 26.55 1.30 -5.29
CA ALA A 153 25.85 2.23 -6.16
C ALA A 153 26.81 2.93 -7.13
N THR A 154 26.69 2.68 -8.43
CA THR A 154 27.29 3.54 -9.44
C THR A 154 26.46 4.84 -9.53
N PHE A 155 27.13 5.98 -9.70
CA PHE A 155 26.46 7.29 -9.79
C PHE A 155 25.60 7.36 -11.06
N GLY A 156 24.35 6.91 -10.99
CA GLY A 156 23.39 6.88 -12.09
C GLY A 156 22.30 5.80 -11.95
N PRO A 157 21.23 5.86 -12.76
CA PRO A 157 20.16 4.86 -12.75
C PRO A 157 20.62 3.56 -13.44
N SER A 158 21.45 2.76 -12.77
CA SER A 158 21.71 1.37 -13.14
C SER A 158 20.81 0.48 -12.29
N TYR A 159 19.57 0.27 -12.74
CA TYR A 159 18.66 -0.64 -12.08
C TYR A 159 18.84 -2.05 -12.62
N SER A 160 18.84 -3.04 -11.72
CA SER A 160 18.79 -4.45 -12.08
C SER A 160 17.45 -4.79 -12.75
N LEU A 161 17.33 -5.95 -13.40
CA LEU A 161 16.06 -6.38 -14.00
C LEU A 161 14.96 -6.46 -12.93
N PHE A 162 15.24 -7.05 -11.78
CA PHE A 162 14.28 -7.20 -10.69
C PHE A 162 13.87 -5.86 -10.10
N GLN A 163 14.79 -4.91 -9.96
CA GLN A 163 14.45 -3.55 -9.55
C GLN A 163 13.52 -2.88 -10.57
N LYS A 164 13.85 -2.94 -11.87
CA LYS A 164 13.00 -2.40 -12.94
C LYS A 164 11.60 -3.01 -12.92
N SER A 165 11.52 -4.34 -12.87
CA SER A 165 10.25 -5.07 -12.81
C SER A 165 9.45 -4.73 -11.56
N ALA A 166 10.09 -4.66 -10.40
CA ALA A 166 9.44 -4.26 -9.15
C ALA A 166 8.91 -2.83 -9.23
N TYR A 167 9.69 -1.88 -9.79
CA TYR A 167 9.23 -0.51 -9.96
C TYR A 167 8.05 -0.41 -10.92
N LEU A 168 8.07 -1.15 -12.04
CA LEU A 168 6.94 -1.20 -12.97
C LEU A 168 5.69 -1.79 -12.30
N LEU A 169 5.84 -2.88 -11.54
CA LEU A 169 4.75 -3.47 -10.76
C LEU A 169 4.18 -2.47 -9.75
N VAL A 170 5.04 -1.78 -9.00
CA VAL A 170 4.61 -0.80 -8.00
C VAL A 170 3.88 0.38 -8.66
N ILE A 171 4.46 0.96 -9.71
CA ILE A 171 3.95 2.17 -10.37
C ILE A 171 2.67 1.91 -11.16
N PHE A 172 2.65 0.85 -11.97
CA PHE A 172 1.58 0.61 -12.95
C PHE A 172 0.56 -0.43 -12.51
N PHE A 173 0.74 -1.09 -11.37
CA PHE A 173 -0.22 -2.05 -10.85
C PHE A 173 -0.58 -1.80 -9.38
N LEU A 174 0.38 -1.86 -8.45
CA LEU A 174 0.04 -1.77 -7.01
C LEU A 174 -0.54 -0.42 -6.62
N PHE A 175 0.06 0.71 -7.04
CA PHE A 175 -0.51 2.02 -6.73
C PHE A 175 -1.89 2.26 -7.38
N PRO A 176 -2.11 1.92 -8.67
CA PRO A 176 -3.45 1.95 -9.24
C PRO A 176 -4.48 1.12 -8.47
N VAL A 177 -4.12 -0.11 -8.06
CA VAL A 177 -5.00 -0.96 -7.24
C VAL A 177 -5.31 -0.29 -5.90
N MET A 178 -4.30 0.27 -5.21
CA MET A 178 -4.50 1.00 -3.94
C MET A 178 -5.46 2.18 -4.11
N ILE A 179 -5.30 2.97 -5.17
CA ILE A 179 -6.14 4.15 -5.44
C ILE A 179 -7.57 3.71 -5.73
N LEU A 180 -7.77 2.74 -6.63
CA LEU A 180 -9.10 2.28 -7.04
C LEU A 180 -9.85 1.59 -5.89
N THR A 181 -9.18 0.75 -5.11
CA THR A 181 -9.79 0.15 -3.91
C THR A 181 -10.07 1.19 -2.84
N GLY A 182 -9.19 2.18 -2.64
CA GLY A 182 -9.44 3.32 -1.75
C GLY A 182 -10.67 4.13 -2.16
N PHE A 183 -10.83 4.40 -3.45
CA PHE A 183 -12.03 5.04 -4.01
C PHE A 183 -13.29 4.21 -3.80
N THR A 184 -13.19 2.88 -3.91
CA THR A 184 -14.30 1.95 -3.68
C THR A 184 -14.73 1.89 -2.21
N MET A 185 -13.84 2.24 -1.27
CA MET A 185 -14.17 2.34 0.15
C MET A 185 -14.70 3.72 0.57
N SER A 186 -14.67 4.72 -0.33
CA SER A 186 -15.11 6.08 -0.05
C SER A 186 -16.60 6.27 -0.37
N PRO A 187 -17.48 6.51 0.62
CA PRO A 187 -18.93 6.62 0.38
C PRO A 187 -19.28 7.70 -0.65
N GLY A 188 -18.62 8.86 -0.58
CA GLY A 188 -18.85 9.98 -1.51
C GLY A 188 -18.45 9.63 -2.95
N ILE A 189 -17.35 8.89 -3.13
CA ILE A 189 -16.90 8.48 -4.47
C ILE A 189 -17.80 7.38 -5.01
N THR A 190 -18.15 6.37 -4.20
CA THR A 190 -19.04 5.29 -4.65
C THR A 190 -20.46 5.74 -4.93
N ALA A 191 -20.94 6.79 -4.26
CA ALA A 191 -22.23 7.41 -4.57
C ALA A 191 -22.23 8.04 -5.99
N ALA A 192 -21.13 8.68 -6.38
CA ALA A 192 -20.97 9.26 -7.72
C ALA A 192 -20.60 8.21 -8.78
N TYR A 193 -19.86 7.17 -8.40
CA TYR A 193 -19.29 6.14 -9.28
C TYR A 193 -19.57 4.72 -8.77
N PRO A 194 -20.83 4.25 -8.77
CA PRO A 194 -21.22 2.98 -8.18
C PRO A 194 -20.63 1.75 -8.89
N PHE A 195 -20.14 1.90 -10.13
CA PHE A 195 -19.48 0.81 -10.87
C PHE A 195 -18.23 0.28 -10.15
N LEU A 196 -17.60 1.09 -9.29
CA LEU A 196 -16.44 0.68 -8.50
C LEU A 196 -16.77 -0.51 -7.58
N LEU A 197 -17.96 -0.53 -6.99
CA LEU A 197 -18.41 -1.66 -6.17
C LEU A 197 -18.56 -2.94 -7.00
N LYS A 198 -19.02 -2.83 -8.25
CA LYS A 198 -19.11 -3.97 -9.17
C LYS A 198 -17.71 -4.47 -9.58
N MET A 199 -16.77 -3.55 -9.84
CA MET A 199 -15.40 -3.86 -10.23
C MET A 199 -14.67 -4.71 -9.17
N PHE A 200 -14.89 -4.40 -7.89
CA PHE A 200 -14.22 -5.09 -6.79
C PHE A 200 -15.09 -6.10 -6.06
N PHE A 201 -16.29 -6.41 -6.54
CA PHE A 201 -17.22 -7.34 -5.87
C PHE A 201 -17.61 -6.89 -4.45
N GLY A 202 -17.83 -5.59 -4.27
CA GLY A 202 -18.27 -4.98 -3.01
C GLY A 202 -17.19 -4.21 -2.24
N ALA A 203 -17.62 -3.41 -1.26
CA ALA A 203 -16.74 -2.56 -0.48
C ALA A 203 -15.79 -3.36 0.44
N GLN A 204 -16.23 -4.51 0.97
CA GLN A 204 -15.37 -5.32 1.84
C GLN A 204 -14.34 -6.11 1.06
N SER A 205 -14.70 -6.62 -0.12
CA SER A 205 -13.73 -7.16 -1.07
C SER A 205 -12.65 -6.12 -1.41
N ALA A 206 -13.05 -4.89 -1.73
CA ALA A 206 -12.10 -3.79 -1.99
C ALA A 206 -11.18 -3.54 -0.79
N ARG A 207 -11.71 -3.56 0.44
CA ARG A 207 -10.90 -3.42 1.66
C ARG A 207 -9.88 -4.55 1.85
N THR A 208 -10.27 -5.79 1.58
CA THR A 208 -9.37 -6.95 1.63
C THR A 208 -8.27 -6.84 0.58
N ILE A 209 -8.61 -6.47 -0.66
CA ILE A 209 -7.64 -6.25 -1.74
C ILE A 209 -6.69 -5.08 -1.38
N HIS A 210 -7.23 -3.99 -0.83
CA HIS A 210 -6.46 -2.84 -0.38
C HIS A 210 -5.43 -3.23 0.69
N PHE A 211 -5.84 -4.02 1.68
CA PHE A 211 -4.95 -4.53 2.71
C PHE A 211 -3.83 -5.40 2.11
N LEU A 212 -4.15 -6.35 1.23
CA LEU A 212 -3.14 -7.21 0.59
C LEU A 212 -2.17 -6.42 -0.29
N ALA A 213 -2.65 -5.42 -1.04
CA ALA A 213 -1.82 -4.53 -1.82
C ALA A 213 -0.91 -3.67 -0.91
N SER A 214 -1.45 -3.15 0.20
CA SER A 214 -0.67 -2.38 1.19
C SER A 214 0.44 -3.24 1.83
N PHE A 215 0.12 -4.49 2.19
CA PHE A 215 1.09 -5.43 2.75
C PHE A 215 2.20 -5.72 1.74
N THR A 216 1.85 -5.92 0.47
CA THR A 216 2.82 -6.11 -0.62
C THR A 216 3.73 -4.89 -0.79
N LEU A 217 3.18 -3.68 -0.70
CA LEU A 217 3.97 -2.45 -0.75
C LEU A 217 4.91 -2.29 0.46
N VAL A 218 4.48 -2.72 1.65
CA VAL A 218 5.34 -2.76 2.85
C VAL A 218 6.50 -3.74 2.64
N LEU A 219 6.24 -4.95 2.12
CA LEU A 219 7.30 -5.90 1.78
C LEU A 219 8.28 -5.31 0.76
N PHE A 220 7.76 -4.65 -0.28
CA PHE A 220 8.60 -3.93 -1.25
C PHE A 220 9.46 -2.87 -0.56
N LEU A 221 8.89 -2.05 0.34
CA LEU A 221 9.64 -1.04 1.08
C LEU A 221 10.75 -1.67 1.93
N LEU A 222 10.48 -2.76 2.64
CA LEU A 222 11.48 -3.46 3.44
C LEU A 222 12.64 -3.96 2.57
N VAL A 223 12.35 -4.62 1.46
CA VAL A 223 13.37 -5.08 0.50
C VAL A 223 14.14 -3.89 -0.07
N HIS A 224 13.45 -2.81 -0.42
CA HIS A 224 14.06 -1.58 -0.92
C HIS A 224 15.04 -0.96 0.09
N LEU A 225 14.67 -0.90 1.37
CA LEU A 225 15.55 -0.42 2.44
C LEU A 225 16.77 -1.33 2.64
N VAL A 226 16.61 -2.66 2.58
CA VAL A 226 17.74 -3.60 2.61
C VAL A 226 18.68 -3.37 1.42
N MET A 227 18.15 -3.14 0.22
CA MET A 227 18.99 -2.86 -0.95
C MET A 227 19.74 -1.54 -0.83
N ILE A 228 19.10 -0.48 -0.33
CA ILE A 228 19.75 0.82 -0.16
C ILE A 228 20.84 0.75 0.91
N THR A 229 20.59 0.04 2.02
CA THR A 229 21.58 -0.11 3.09
C THR A 229 22.81 -0.88 2.61
N LYS A 230 22.61 -1.98 1.87
CA LYS A 230 23.70 -2.79 1.29
C LYS A 230 24.48 -2.10 0.18
N SER A 231 23.81 -1.29 -0.66
CA SER A 231 24.47 -0.55 -1.76
C SER A 231 25.13 0.77 -1.34
N GLY A 232 24.98 1.17 -0.07
CA GLY A 232 25.58 2.36 0.52
C GLY A 232 24.57 3.44 0.87
N PHE A 233 23.91 3.30 2.03
CA PHE A 233 22.79 4.15 2.48
C PHE A 233 23.03 5.66 2.31
N LYS A 234 24.15 6.17 2.82
CA LYS A 234 24.46 7.61 2.78
C LYS A 234 24.58 8.14 1.34
N ASN A 235 25.22 7.38 0.45
CA ASN A 235 25.42 7.78 -0.93
C ASN A 235 24.11 7.76 -1.71
N GLN A 236 23.30 6.73 -1.51
CA GLN A 236 21.97 6.62 -2.13
C GLN A 236 21.03 7.73 -1.66
N LEU A 237 21.01 8.01 -0.36
CA LEU A 237 20.21 9.08 0.21
C LEU A 237 20.63 10.45 -0.32
N LYS A 238 21.95 10.71 -0.40
CA LYS A 238 22.50 11.95 -0.96
C LYS A 238 22.17 12.09 -2.45
N GLY A 239 22.22 10.99 -3.21
CA GLY A 239 21.84 10.92 -4.61
C GLY A 239 20.35 11.24 -4.83
N MET A 240 19.46 10.68 -4.01
CA MET A 240 18.01 10.93 -4.11
C MET A 240 17.60 12.31 -3.58
N THR A 241 18.33 12.87 -2.62
CA THR A 241 18.01 14.19 -2.05
C THR A 241 18.64 15.31 -2.87
N THR A 242 19.97 15.31 -2.93
CA THR A 242 20.74 16.40 -3.52
C THR A 242 21.13 16.15 -4.97
N GLY A 243 21.18 14.88 -5.41
CA GLY A 243 21.72 14.52 -6.74
C GLY A 243 23.25 14.53 -6.79
N LYS A 244 23.93 14.46 -5.63
CA LYS A 244 25.39 14.42 -5.50
C LYS A 244 25.84 13.16 -4.77
#